data_AF-A0AAU6TIC9-F1
#
_entry.id   AF-A0AAU6TIC9-F1
#
_cell.length_a   1.000
_cell.length_b   1.000
_cell.length_c   1.000
_cell.angle_alpha   90.00
_cell.angle_beta   90.00
_cell.angle_gamma   90.00
#
_symmetry.space_group_name_H-M   'P 1'
#
loop_
_entity.id
_entity.type
_entity.pdbx_description
1 polymer ?
#
loop_
_entity_poly.entity_id
_entity_poly.type
_entity_poly.pdbx_seq_one_letter_code
_entity_poly.pdbx_strand_id
1 'polypeptide(L)'
;MEELKLGFNSHDIPVTLVNNTSPNDSCASFYFCQGGEYYLLWVEHQNVEYRERDDLPRYAISCAINEGDDENPEIYSDTSKNDIFRADDVKDLIAYLHS
;
A
#
# COMPACT_ATOMS: atom_id res chain seq x y z
N MET A 1 -11.46 -0.95 19.80
CA MET A 1 -10.80 -1.52 18.62
C MET A 1 -11.29 -0.72 17.44
N GLU A 2 -10.37 -0.09 16.72
CA GLU A 2 -10.67 0.64 15.49
C GLU A 2 -10.85 -0.36 14.33
N GLU A 3 -11.80 -0.10 13.45
CA GLU A 3 -11.90 -0.77 12.16
C GLU A 3 -10.99 -0.06 11.16
N LEU A 4 -10.11 -0.80 10.48
CA LEU A 4 -9.21 -0.23 9.48
C LEU A 4 -10.00 0.34 8.30
N LYS A 5 -9.78 1.62 8.00
CA LYS A 5 -10.41 2.33 6.88
C LYS A 5 -9.35 2.84 5.92
N LEU A 6 -9.53 2.50 4.64
CA LEU A 6 -8.63 2.94 3.57
C LEU A 6 -8.58 4.47 3.44
N GLY A 7 -9.71 5.14 3.67
CA GLY A 7 -9.80 6.60 3.56
C GLY A 7 -9.99 7.11 2.12
N PHE A 8 -9.99 6.23 1.12
CA PHE A 8 -10.27 6.50 -0.29
C PHE A 8 -11.13 5.39 -0.88
N ASN A 9 -11.75 5.66 -2.03
CA ASN A 9 -12.48 4.70 -2.85
C ASN A 9 -11.65 4.34 -4.09
N SER A 10 -11.99 3.23 -4.74
CA SER A 10 -11.30 2.81 -5.98
C SER A 10 -11.38 3.84 -7.11
N HIS A 11 -12.45 4.65 -7.16
CA HIS A 11 -12.59 5.71 -8.17
C HIS A 11 -11.76 6.97 -7.88
N ASP A 12 -11.15 7.08 -6.70
CA ASP A 12 -10.35 8.25 -6.32
C ASP A 12 -8.92 8.17 -6.89
N ILE A 13 -8.47 6.98 -7.30
CA ILE A 13 -7.11 6.70 -7.75
C ILE A 13 -7.11 6.09 -9.16
N PRO A 14 -6.06 6.30 -9.98
CA PRO A 14 -6.02 5.84 -11.37
C PRO A 14 -5.48 4.41 -11.54
N VAL A 15 -5.22 3.69 -10.44
CA VAL A 15 -4.66 2.34 -10.44
C VAL A 15 -5.67 1.31 -9.93
N THR A 16 -5.63 0.12 -10.49
CA THR A 16 -6.38 -1.03 -9.98
C THR A 16 -5.58 -1.68 -8.86
N LEU A 17 -6.13 -1.67 -7.65
CA LEU A 17 -5.55 -2.33 -6.50
C LEU A 17 -5.99 -3.80 -6.44
N VAL A 18 -5.05 -4.70 -6.19
CA VAL A 18 -5.29 -6.11 -5.88
C VAL A 18 -4.92 -6.36 -4.42
N ASN A 19 -5.80 -7.00 -3.65
CA ASN A 19 -5.54 -7.26 -2.23
C ASN A 19 -4.31 -8.18 -2.07
N ASN A 20 -3.40 -7.78 -1.19
CA ASN A 20 -2.21 -8.54 -0.80
C ASN A 20 -2.10 -8.68 0.73
N THR A 21 -3.20 -8.44 1.45
CA THR A 21 -3.20 -8.33 2.91
C THR A 21 -3.01 -9.71 3.54
N SER A 22 -1.97 -9.87 4.35
CA SER A 22 -1.81 -11.10 5.12
C SER A 22 -2.87 -11.15 6.25
N PRO A 23 -3.47 -12.32 6.54
CA PRO A 23 -4.44 -12.46 7.62
C PRO A 23 -3.89 -12.14 9.02
N ASN A 24 -2.56 -12.06 9.16
CA ASN A 24 -1.88 -11.77 10.42
C ASN A 24 -1.47 -10.30 10.57
N ASP A 25 -1.64 -9.50 9.52
CA ASP A 25 -1.22 -8.10 9.51
C ASP A 25 -2.30 -7.24 10.16
N SER A 26 -1.88 -6.19 10.88
CA SER A 26 -2.84 -5.19 11.39
C SER A 26 -3.03 -4.03 10.42
N CYS A 27 -2.18 -3.92 9.39
CA CYS A 27 -2.39 -3.03 8.28
C CYS A 27 -3.08 -3.75 7.10
N ALA A 28 -3.60 -2.97 6.14
CA ALA A 28 -4.01 -3.50 4.85
C ALA A 28 -2.92 -3.27 3.82
N SER A 29 -2.74 -4.22 2.91
CA SER A 29 -1.82 -4.09 1.79
C SER A 29 -2.45 -4.49 0.48
N PHE A 30 -2.01 -3.80 -0.58
CA PHE A 30 -2.48 -4.00 -1.94
C PHE A 30 -1.31 -3.87 -2.90
N TYR A 31 -1.26 -4.69 -3.94
CA TYR A 31 -0.34 -4.44 -5.03
C TYR A 31 -1.04 -3.81 -6.23
N PHE A 32 -0.26 -3.13 -7.06
CA PHE A 32 -0.68 -2.62 -8.36
C PHE A 32 0.52 -2.58 -9.31
N CYS A 33 0.23 -2.54 -10.62
CA CYS A 33 1.24 -2.41 -11.67
C CYS A 33 1.07 -1.06 -12.37
N GLN A 34 2.17 -0.33 -12.52
CA GLN A 34 2.20 0.95 -13.24
C GLN A 34 3.49 1.04 -14.05
N GLY A 35 3.37 1.30 -15.35
CA GLY A 35 4.54 1.38 -16.24
C GLY A 35 5.32 0.06 -16.41
N GLY A 36 4.71 -1.09 -16.09
CA GLY A 36 5.36 -2.42 -16.15
C GLY A 36 6.07 -2.83 -14.85
N GLU A 37 6.08 -1.97 -13.85
CA GLU A 37 6.69 -2.24 -12.54
C GLU A 37 5.59 -2.49 -11.49
N TYR A 38 5.90 -3.33 -10.49
CA TYR A 38 5.00 -3.63 -9.38
C TYR A 38 5.31 -2.76 -8.15
N TYR A 39 4.25 -2.40 -7.45
CA TYR A 39 4.30 -1.62 -6.23
C TYR A 39 3.37 -2.20 -5.18
N LEU A 40 3.70 -1.98 -3.91
CA LEU A 40 2.84 -2.28 -2.77
C LEU A 40 2.41 -0.99 -2.09
N LEU A 41 1.09 -0.83 -1.93
CA LEU A 41 0.48 0.16 -1.07
C LEU A 41 0.20 -0.46 0.30
N TRP A 42 0.79 0.10 1.33
CA TRP A 42 0.51 -0.18 2.73
C TRP A 42 -0.44 0.87 3.29
N VAL A 43 -1.46 0.42 4.01
CA VAL A 43 -2.47 1.27 4.63
C VAL A 43 -2.59 0.90 6.10
N GLU A 44 -2.04 1.75 6.94
CA GLU A 44 -2.08 1.66 8.39
C GLU A 44 -3.35 2.27 8.97
N HIS A 45 -3.58 1.99 10.25
CA HIS A 45 -4.66 2.58 11.02
C HIS A 45 -4.60 4.11 11.06
N GLN A 46 -5.77 4.75 11.11
CA GLN A 46 -5.84 6.20 11.22
C GLN A 46 -5.31 6.66 12.58
N ASN A 47 -5.66 5.97 13.67
CA ASN A 47 -5.07 6.26 14.97
C ASN A 47 -3.74 5.50 15.13
N VAL A 48 -2.70 6.24 15.53
CA VAL A 48 -1.33 5.72 15.68
C VAL A 48 -1.27 4.52 16.61
N GLU A 49 -2.08 4.50 17.67
CA GLU A 49 -2.11 3.42 18.68
C GLU A 49 -2.53 2.04 18.16
N TYR A 50 -3.13 1.96 16.96
CA TYR A 50 -3.50 0.69 16.32
C TYR A 50 -2.61 0.36 15.11
N ARG A 51 -1.61 1.18 14.80
CA ARG A 51 -0.65 0.87 13.71
C ARG A 51 0.25 -0.29 14.12
N GLU A 52 0.84 -0.98 13.15
CA GLU A 52 1.83 -2.03 13.46
C GLU A 52 2.99 -1.48 14.29
N ARG A 53 3.38 -0.23 14.01
CA ARG A 53 4.32 0.57 14.79
C ARG A 53 3.93 2.04 14.77
N ASP A 54 4.14 2.71 15.90
CA ASP A 54 3.80 4.13 16.09
C ASP A 54 4.55 5.08 15.14
N ASP A 55 5.69 4.67 14.58
CA ASP A 55 6.53 5.49 13.70
C ASP A 55 6.25 5.30 12.20
N LEU A 56 5.29 4.45 11.83
CA LEU A 56 4.90 4.24 10.45
C LEU A 56 3.93 5.33 9.97
N PRO A 57 4.04 5.80 8.72
CA PRO A 57 3.04 6.67 8.13
C PRO A 57 1.73 5.91 7.93
N ARG A 58 0.59 6.62 7.82
CA ARG A 58 -0.67 5.97 7.46
C ARG A 58 -0.61 5.27 6.10
N TYR A 59 0.07 5.87 5.14
CA TYR A 59 0.18 5.37 3.77
C TYR A 59 1.65 5.29 3.39
N ALA A 60 2.07 4.14 2.86
CA ALA A 60 3.39 3.97 2.26
C ALA A 60 3.27 3.25 0.92
N ILE A 61 4.08 3.63 -0.07
CA ILE A 61 4.25 2.86 -1.30
C ILE A 61 5.69 2.40 -1.38
N SER A 62 5.88 1.09 -1.53
CA SER A 62 7.18 0.45 -1.72
C SER A 62 7.27 -0.13 -3.13
N CYS A 63 8.48 -0.19 -3.69
CA CYS A 63 8.71 -1.04 -4.86
C CYS A 63 8.47 -2.51 -4.49
N ALA A 64 8.01 -3.30 -5.45
CA ALA A 64 7.75 -4.71 -5.23
C ALA A 64 8.39 -5.59 -6.31
N ILE A 65 8.66 -6.84 -5.94
CA ILE A 65 9.20 -7.88 -6.80
C ILE A 65 8.09 -8.91 -7.02
N ASN A 66 7.86 -9.28 -8.28
CA ASN A 66 7.06 -10.46 -8.61
C ASN A 66 7.97 -11.68 -8.62
N GLU A 67 7.87 -12.54 -7.61
CA GLU A 67 8.58 -13.83 -7.56
C GLU A 67 7.81 -14.95 -8.27
N GLY A 68 6.56 -14.69 -8.67
CA GLY A 68 5.72 -15.57 -9.47
C GLY A 68 5.85 -15.29 -10.96
N ASP A 69 4.72 -15.31 -11.67
CA ASP A 69 4.64 -14.99 -13.09
C ASP A 69 3.50 -14.01 -13.40
N ASP A 70 3.28 -13.69 -14.67
CA ASP A 70 2.25 -12.74 -15.11
C ASP A 70 0.83 -13.30 -14.95
N GLU A 71 0.66 -14.62 -14.90
CA GLU A 71 -0.64 -15.28 -14.72
C GLU A 71 -0.95 -15.51 -13.22
N ASN A 72 0.08 -15.76 -12.42
CA ASN A 72 0.03 -16.02 -10.98
C ASN A 72 1.07 -15.16 -10.26
N PRO A 73 0.79 -13.86 -10.04
CA PRO A 73 1.74 -12.98 -9.38
C PRO A 73 1.95 -13.35 -7.91
N GLU A 74 3.21 -13.37 -7.47
CA GLU A 74 3.59 -13.48 -6.06
C GLU A 74 4.36 -12.20 -5.69
N ILE A 75 3.64 -11.21 -5.18
CA ILE A 75 4.17 -9.86 -5.00
C ILE A 75 4.68 -9.64 -3.58
N TYR A 76 5.98 -9.33 -3.47
CA TYR A 76 6.66 -9.05 -2.21
C TYR A 76 7.33 -7.68 -2.24
N SER A 77 7.47 -7.04 -1.07
CA SER A 77 8.18 -5.77 -0.98
C SER A 77 9.66 -5.94 -1.30
N ASP A 78 10.20 -5.06 -2.14
CA ASP A 78 11.63 -5.00 -2.40
C ASP A 78 12.34 -4.35 -1.21
N THR A 79 12.67 -5.18 -0.20
CA THR A 79 13.33 -4.74 1.04
C THR A 79 14.73 -4.13 0.83
N SER A 80 15.28 -4.21 -0.38
CA SER A 80 16.53 -3.52 -0.72
C SER A 80 16.34 -2.02 -1.01
N LYS A 81 15.08 -1.58 -1.18
CA LYS A 81 14.71 -0.19 -1.47
C LYS A 81 13.89 0.41 -0.34
N ASN A 82 13.98 1.72 -0.21
CA ASN A 82 13.11 2.48 0.69
C ASN A 82 11.74 2.71 0.03
N ASP A 83 10.75 3.04 0.84
CA ASP A 83 9.45 3.52 0.35
C ASP A 83 9.65 4.76 -0.53
N ILE A 84 8.96 4.76 -1.68
CA ILE A 84 8.97 5.84 -2.66
C ILE A 84 7.93 6.92 -2.33
N PHE A 85 6.97 6.60 -1.46
CA PHE A 85 5.97 7.52 -0.96
C PHE A 85 5.63 7.21 0.49
N ARG A 86 5.44 8.25 1.31
CA ARG A 86 5.05 8.16 2.72
C ARG A 86 4.20 9.38 3.09
N ALA A 87 2.99 9.19 3.62
CA ALA A 87 2.14 10.28 4.10
C ALA A 87 1.08 9.81 5.11
N ASP A 88 0.56 10.74 5.90
CA ASP A 88 -0.59 10.48 6.78
C ASP A 88 -1.94 10.94 6.18
N ASP A 89 -1.92 11.95 5.28
CA ASP A 89 -3.13 12.45 4.62
C ASP A 89 -3.39 11.68 3.32
N VAL A 90 -4.64 11.24 3.15
CA VAL A 90 -5.08 10.52 1.96
C VAL A 90 -5.03 11.40 0.70
N LYS A 91 -5.14 12.72 0.85
CA LYS A 91 -5.02 13.64 -0.29
C LYS A 91 -3.64 13.60 -0.92
N ASP A 92 -2.60 13.43 -0.11
CA ASP A 92 -1.22 13.32 -0.60
C ASP A 92 -1.03 12.00 -1.36
N LEU A 93 -1.62 10.90 -0.86
CA LEU A 93 -1.62 9.60 -1.54
C LEU A 93 -2.32 9.69 -2.91
N ILE A 94 -3.52 10.27 -2.94
CA ILE A 94 -4.29 10.43 -4.17
C ILE A 94 -3.50 11.30 -5.15
N ALA A 95 -2.98 12.44 -4.72
CA ALA A 95 -2.19 13.33 -5.57
C ALA A 95 -0.96 12.63 -6.16
N TYR A 96 -0.25 11.83 -5.36
CA TYR A 96 0.89 11.05 -5.82
C TYR A 96 0.51 10.00 -6.88
N LEU A 97 -0.61 9.29 -6.68
CA LEU A 97 -1.03 8.27 -7.65
C LEU A 97 -1.52 8.87 -8.99
N HIS A 98 -1.90 10.15 -9.01
CA HIS A 98 -2.30 10.88 -10.23
C HIS A 98 -1.15 11.59 -10.96
N SER A 99 0.06 11.64 -10.39
CA SER A 99 1.22 12.30 -11.01
C SER A 99 1.93 11.41 -12.02
#